data_AF-A0A7V3QZW5-F1
#
_entry.id   AF-A0A7V3QZW5-F1
#
_cell.length_a   1.000
_cell.length_b   1.000
_cell.length_c   1.000
_cell.angle_alpha   90.00
_cell.angle_beta   90.00
_cell.angle_gamma   90.00
#
_symmetry.space_group_name_H-M   'P 1'
#
loop_
_entity.id
_entity.type
_entity.pdbx_description
1 polymer ?
#
loop_
_entity_poly.entity_id
_entity_poly.type
_entity_poly.pdbx_seq_one_letter_code
_entity_poly.pdbx_strand_id
1 'polypeptide(L)'
;MALGKLDAEDSVSKFKTAIYRQLLKLGPTDPESWGRAVFRNITGADLEEVDWSKEQNRTGFHLWTHSFNLLVHELLHEGLVRIEGADSGGRLILAPASARAAQPIPPGGPLN
;
A
#
# COMPACT_ATOMS: atom_id res chain seq x y z
N MET A 1 28.80 -2.46 11.19
CA MET A 1 27.56 -2.61 11.98
C MET A 1 26.38 -2.20 11.11
N ALA A 2 25.55 -3.16 10.67
CA ALA A 2 24.45 -2.91 9.71
C ALA A 2 23.14 -3.61 10.15
N LEU A 3 22.89 -3.69 11.47
CA LEU A 3 21.73 -4.40 12.03
C LEU A 3 20.41 -3.62 11.97
N GLY A 4 20.44 -2.29 11.79
CA GLY A 4 19.21 -1.46 11.80
C GLY A 4 18.45 -1.35 10.49
N LYS A 5 19.09 -1.60 9.33
CA LYS A 5 18.42 -1.51 8.02
C LYS A 5 17.65 -2.78 7.66
N LEU A 6 18.20 -3.95 8.00
CA LEU A 6 17.62 -5.26 7.69
C LEU A 6 16.23 -5.44 8.33
N ASP A 7 16.05 -5.01 9.58
CA ASP A 7 14.77 -5.09 10.30
C ASP A 7 13.70 -4.15 9.72
N ALA A 8 14.11 -2.96 9.26
CA ALA A 8 13.22 -1.98 8.66
C ALA A 8 12.74 -2.43 7.27
N GLU A 9 13.65 -2.96 6.44
CA GLU A 9 13.30 -3.49 5.11
C GLU A 9 12.38 -4.72 5.21
N ASP A 10 12.65 -5.63 6.14
CA ASP A 10 11.78 -6.79 6.40
C ASP A 10 10.39 -6.37 6.91
N SER A 11 10.33 -5.40 7.81
CA SER A 11 9.08 -4.83 8.33
C SER A 11 8.26 -4.16 7.22
N VAL A 12 8.90 -3.37 6.36
CA VAL A 12 8.25 -2.74 5.19
C VAL A 12 7.73 -3.81 4.23
N SER A 13 8.51 -4.85 3.95
CA SER A 13 8.11 -5.94 3.06
C SER A 13 6.90 -6.73 3.60
N LYS A 14 6.89 -7.04 4.91
CA LYS A 14 5.75 -7.67 5.59
C LYS A 14 4.49 -6.80 5.55
N PHE A 15 4.65 -5.50 5.80
CA PHE A 15 3.55 -4.54 5.79
C PHE A 15 2.96 -4.36 4.37
N LYS A 16 3.81 -4.24 3.35
CA LYS A 16 3.42 -4.23 1.94
C LYS A 16 2.68 -5.51 1.54
N THR A 17 3.16 -6.66 1.99
CA THR A 17 2.49 -7.96 1.79
C THR A 17 1.11 -8.00 2.46
N ALA A 18 0.98 -7.46 3.68
CA ALA A 18 -0.29 -7.39 4.38
C ALA A 18 -1.30 -6.49 3.65
N ILE A 19 -0.87 -5.31 3.19
CA ILE A 19 -1.65 -4.38 2.37
C ILE A 19 -2.16 -5.07 1.10
N TYR A 20 -1.27 -5.71 0.35
CA TYR A 20 -1.59 -6.43 -0.88
C TYR A 20 -2.59 -7.57 -0.64
N ARG A 21 -2.39 -8.37 0.42
CA ARG A 21 -3.32 -9.45 0.82
C ARG A 21 -4.69 -8.91 1.21
N GLN A 22 -4.78 -7.70 1.75
CA GLN A 22 -6.06 -7.11 2.08
C GLN A 22 -6.86 -6.75 0.82
N LEU A 23 -6.20 -6.25 -0.22
CA LEU A 23 -6.84 -5.99 -1.50
C LEU A 23 -7.31 -7.29 -2.18
N LEU A 24 -6.51 -8.36 -2.09
CA LEU A 24 -6.90 -9.71 -2.52
C LEU A 24 -8.20 -10.20 -1.87
N LYS A 25 -8.38 -9.94 -0.56
CA LYS A 25 -9.56 -10.37 0.18
C LYS A 25 -10.80 -9.54 -0.13
N LEU A 26 -10.63 -8.22 -0.27
CA LEU A 26 -11.74 -7.29 -0.51
C LEU A 26 -12.23 -7.30 -1.97
N GLY A 27 -11.33 -7.61 -2.92
CA GLY A 27 -11.60 -7.41 -4.33
C GLY A 27 -11.56 -5.93 -4.72
N PRO A 28 -12.15 -5.56 -5.89
CA PRO A 28 -12.19 -4.17 -6.35
C PRO A 28 -12.83 -3.23 -5.33
N THR A 29 -12.08 -2.25 -4.84
CA THR A 29 -12.51 -1.36 -3.75
C THR A 29 -11.97 0.06 -3.93
N ASP A 30 -12.57 1.06 -3.31
CA ASP A 30 -11.99 2.41 -3.28
C ASP A 30 -10.80 2.50 -2.28
N PRO A 31 -9.93 3.52 -2.39
CA PRO A 31 -8.77 3.69 -1.52
C PRO A 31 -9.12 3.87 -0.04
N GLU A 32 -10.24 4.50 0.28
CA GLU A 32 -10.64 4.76 1.67
C GLU A 32 -11.05 3.45 2.36
N SER A 33 -11.94 2.69 1.73
CA SER A 33 -12.39 1.37 2.21
C SER A 33 -11.21 0.41 2.37
N TRP A 34 -10.25 0.43 1.44
CA TRP A 34 -9.03 -0.37 1.57
C TRP A 34 -8.17 0.08 2.74
N GLY A 35 -7.94 1.39 2.89
CA GLY A 35 -7.18 1.96 3.99
C GLY A 35 -7.76 1.61 5.36
N ARG A 36 -9.09 1.73 5.52
CA ARG A 36 -9.79 1.32 6.75
C ARG A 36 -9.58 -0.16 7.08
N ALA A 37 -9.71 -1.02 6.08
CA ALA A 37 -9.57 -2.45 6.26
C ALA A 37 -8.13 -2.86 6.60
N VAL A 38 -7.13 -2.20 6.00
CA VAL A 38 -5.71 -2.36 6.34
C VAL A 38 -5.45 -1.85 7.75
N PHE A 39 -5.95 -0.66 8.11
CA PHE A 39 -5.81 -0.10 9.45
C PHE A 39 -6.29 -1.10 10.50
N ARG A 40 -7.53 -1.56 10.38
CA ARG A 40 -8.13 -2.54 11.30
C ARG A 40 -7.33 -3.84 11.37
N ASN A 41 -6.87 -4.37 10.23
CA ASN A 41 -6.10 -5.60 10.21
C ASN A 41 -4.75 -5.49 10.96
N ILE A 42 -4.20 -4.28 11.08
CA ILE A 42 -2.88 -4.04 11.68
C ILE A 42 -3.00 -3.57 13.13
N THR A 43 -3.94 -2.66 13.42
CA THR A 43 -4.13 -2.09 14.75
C THR A 43 -5.12 -2.88 15.59
N GLY A 44 -5.97 -3.69 14.96
CA GLY A 44 -7.07 -4.42 15.60
C GLY A 44 -8.31 -3.57 15.89
N ALA A 45 -8.27 -2.26 15.61
CA ALA A 45 -9.35 -1.33 15.92
C ALA A 45 -9.94 -0.70 14.65
N ASP A 46 -11.24 -0.42 14.67
CA ASP A 46 -11.87 0.43 13.66
C ASP A 46 -11.54 1.91 13.93
N LEU A 47 -11.51 2.76 12.88
CA LEU A 47 -11.20 4.20 13.04
C LEU A 47 -12.17 4.94 13.98
N GLU A 48 -13.39 4.44 14.08
CA GLU A 48 -14.46 4.97 14.93
C GLU A 48 -14.22 4.66 16.42
N GLU A 49 -13.44 3.64 16.72
CA GLU A 49 -13.09 3.22 18.09
C GLU A 49 -11.86 3.96 18.63
N VAL A 50 -11.15 4.69 17.77
CA VAL A 50 -9.95 5.43 18.16
C VAL A 50 -10.34 6.68 18.93
N ASP A 51 -9.77 6.84 20.12
CA ASP A 51 -9.91 8.05 20.92
C ASP A 51 -9.11 9.21 20.32
N TRP A 52 -9.75 10.00 19.46
CA TRP A 52 -9.14 11.13 18.76
C TRP A 52 -8.86 12.35 19.64
N SER A 53 -9.34 12.36 20.89
CA SER A 53 -8.98 13.42 21.85
C SER A 53 -7.51 13.37 22.23
N LYS A 54 -6.89 12.19 22.13
CA LYS A 54 -5.46 11.97 22.41
C LYS A 54 -4.61 12.44 21.23
N GLU A 55 -3.70 13.37 21.51
CA GLU A 55 -2.73 13.88 20.53
C GLU A 55 -1.90 12.76 19.89
N GLN A 56 -1.46 11.79 20.69
CA GLN A 56 -0.65 10.66 20.23
C GLN A 56 -1.35 9.85 19.13
N ASN A 57 -2.68 9.66 19.24
CA ASN A 57 -3.46 8.94 18.24
C ASN A 57 -3.54 9.72 16.93
N ARG A 58 -3.74 11.03 17.00
CA ARG A 58 -3.74 11.90 15.81
C ARG A 58 -2.38 11.91 15.12
N THR A 59 -1.30 12.07 15.87
CA THR A 59 0.07 12.05 15.33
C THR A 59 0.41 10.69 14.74
N GLY A 60 0.07 9.59 15.42
CA GLY A 60 0.26 8.23 14.93
C GLY A 60 -0.53 7.96 13.64
N PHE A 61 -1.78 8.45 13.57
CA PHE A 61 -2.60 8.31 12.38
C PHE A 61 -2.08 9.11 11.19
N HIS A 62 -1.50 10.31 11.42
CA HIS A 62 -0.83 11.06 10.36
C HIS A 62 0.35 10.28 9.78
N LEU A 63 1.20 9.70 10.63
CA LEU A 63 2.33 8.88 10.19
C LEU A 63 1.84 7.63 9.44
N TRP A 64 0.83 6.94 9.98
CA TRP A 64 0.22 5.78 9.33
C TRP A 64 -0.30 6.12 7.93
N THR A 65 -1.07 7.22 7.79
CA THR A 65 -1.64 7.65 6.52
C THR A 65 -0.54 7.95 5.50
N HIS A 66 0.52 8.63 5.93
CA HIS A 66 1.66 8.94 5.07
C HIS A 66 2.37 7.66 4.57
N SER A 67 2.71 6.74 5.49
CA SER A 67 3.36 5.47 5.15
C SER A 67 2.48 4.58 4.27
N PHE A 68 1.17 4.52 4.55
CA PHE A 68 0.22 3.79 3.73
C PHE A 68 0.20 4.33 2.30
N ASN A 69 0.07 5.65 2.12
CA ASN A 69 0.06 6.26 0.80
C ASN A 69 1.34 6.00 0.01
N LEU A 70 2.52 6.13 0.63
CA LEU A 70 3.80 5.81 -0.02
C LEU A 70 3.83 4.39 -0.56
N LEU A 71 3.37 3.42 0.24
CA LEU A 71 3.38 2.02 -0.17
C LEU A 71 2.33 1.70 -1.23
N VAL A 72 1.17 2.37 -1.19
CA VAL A 72 0.19 2.29 -2.29
C VAL A 72 0.81 2.81 -3.59
N HIS A 73 1.52 3.93 -3.55
CA HIS A 73 2.24 4.46 -4.71
C HIS A 73 3.30 3.48 -5.24
N GLU A 74 4.06 2.83 -4.36
CA GLU A 74 5.00 1.78 -4.78
C GLU A 74 4.29 0.59 -5.44
N LEU A 75 3.18 0.10 -4.87
CA LEU A 75 2.41 -1.01 -5.44
C LEU A 75 1.80 -0.67 -6.81
N LEU A 76 1.41 0.59 -7.01
CA LEU A 76 0.97 1.11 -8.31
C LEU A 76 2.14 1.18 -9.30
N HIS A 77 3.29 1.70 -8.87
CA HIS A 77 4.50 1.82 -9.69
C HIS A 77 5.05 0.45 -10.14
N GLU A 78 5.06 -0.53 -9.23
CA GLU A 78 5.42 -1.92 -9.51
C GLU A 78 4.39 -2.65 -10.37
N GLY A 79 3.26 -2.01 -10.67
CA GLY A 79 2.19 -2.58 -11.46
C GLY A 79 1.53 -3.80 -10.80
N LEU A 80 1.53 -3.85 -9.46
CA LEU A 80 0.84 -4.88 -8.67
C LEU A 80 -0.61 -4.51 -8.39
N VAL A 81 -0.89 -3.21 -8.33
CA VAL A 81 -2.22 -2.62 -8.17
C VAL A 81 -2.48 -1.66 -9.32
N ARG A 82 -3.74 -1.50 -9.73
CA ARG A 82 -4.17 -0.51 -10.72
C ARG A 82 -5.43 0.19 -10.23
N ILE A 83 -5.62 1.42 -10.68
CA ILE A 83 -6.87 2.16 -10.49
C ILE A 83 -7.71 1.94 -11.75
N GLU A 84 -8.90 1.37 -11.58
CA GLU A 84 -9.89 1.17 -12.63
C GLU A 84 -10.98 2.23 -12.51
N GLY A 85 -11.28 2.92 -13.63
CA GLY A 85 -12.23 4.04 -13.69
C GLY A 85 -11.54 5.34 -14.09
N ALA A 86 -12.25 6.17 -14.86
CA ALA A 86 -11.84 7.54 -15.13
C ALA A 86 -12.28 8.42 -13.96
N ASP A 87 -11.37 9.25 -13.44
CA ASP A 87 -11.55 10.23 -12.36
C ASP A 87 -11.49 9.71 -10.91
N SER A 88 -11.38 10.67 -9.97
CA SER A 88 -11.00 10.58 -8.55
C SER A 88 -11.78 9.60 -7.66
N GLY A 89 -12.70 8.81 -8.22
CA GLY A 89 -13.43 7.70 -7.58
C GLY A 89 -13.02 6.31 -8.07
N GLY A 90 -11.90 6.19 -8.79
CA GLY A 90 -11.42 4.92 -9.34
C GLY A 90 -11.22 3.83 -8.28
N ARG A 91 -11.54 2.59 -8.64
CA ARG A 91 -11.41 1.41 -7.77
C ARG A 91 -10.03 0.82 -7.91
N LEU A 92 -9.39 0.54 -6.79
CA LEU A 92 -8.16 -0.22 -6.74
C LEU A 92 -8.47 -1.69 -7.00
N ILE A 93 -7.78 -2.24 -8.00
CA ILE A 93 -7.84 -3.64 -8.37
C ILE A 93 -6.42 -4.22 -8.42
N LEU A 94 -6.31 -5.52 -8.25
CA LEU A 94 -5.05 -6.22 -8.48
C LEU A 94 -4.75 -6.22 -9.97
N ALA A 95 -3.50 -5.92 -10.31
CA ALA A 95 -3.07 -6.08 -11.68
C ALA A 95 -3.06 -7.57 -12.05
N PRO A 96 -3.62 -7.96 -13.21
CA PRO A 96 -3.53 -9.34 -13.67
C PRO A 96 -2.06 -9.75 -13.85
N ALA A 97 -1.72 -11.02 -13.63
CA ALA A 97 -0.36 -11.51 -13.81
C ALA A 97 0.21 -11.19 -15.20
N SER A 98 -0.66 -11.17 -16.23
CA SER A 98 -0.33 -10.80 -17.61
C SER A 98 0.11 -9.34 -17.80
N ALA A 99 -0.32 -8.44 -16.91
CA ALA A 99 0.09 -7.03 -16.92
C ALA A 99 1.52 -6.81 -16.38
N ARG A 100 2.03 -7.72 -15.51
CA ARG A 100 3.40 -7.66 -14.99
C ARG A 100 4.45 -7.96 -16.07
N ALA A 101 4.08 -8.72 -17.10
CA ALA A 101 4.94 -9.04 -18.25
C ALA A 101 4.98 -7.92 -19.31
N ALA A 102 4.10 -6.92 -19.21
CA ALA A 102 3.96 -5.85 -20.21
C ALA A 102 4.70 -4.55 -19.83
N GLN A 103 5.39 -4.49 -18.69
CA GLN A 103 6.34 -3.40 -18.45
C GLN A 103 7.58 -3.63 -19.31
N PRO A 104 7.94 -2.71 -20.21
CA PRO A 104 9.18 -2.84 -20.96
C PRO A 104 10.35 -2.77 -19.97
N ILE A 105 11.19 -3.81 -20.00
CA ILE A 105 12.57 -3.76 -19.49
C ILE A 105 13.18 -2.47 -20.07
N PRO A 106 13.71 -1.53 -19.26
CA PRO A 106 14.45 -0.42 -19.82
C PRO A 106 15.55 -1.02 -20.69
N PRO A 107 15.62 -0.69 -22.00
CA PRO A 107 16.60 -1.31 -22.85
C PRO A 107 17.97 -0.97 -22.26
N GLY A 108 18.75 -2.01 -21.97
CA GLY A 108 20.16 -1.86 -21.69
C GLY A 108 20.74 -0.97 -22.76
N GLY A 109 21.12 0.25 -22.37
CA GLY A 109 21.73 1.19 -23.27
C GLY A 109 23.00 0.55 -23.83
N PRO A 110 23.19 0.50 -25.15
CA PRO A 110 24.46 0.07 -25.69
C PRO A 110 25.51 1.13 -25.33
N LEU A 111 26.52 0.74 -24.57
CA LEU A 111 27.78 1.49 -24.50
C LEU A 111 28.54 1.19 -25.80
N ASN A 112 28.35 2.05 -26.80
CA ASN A 112 29.42 2.35 -27.75
C ASN A 112 30.42 3.29 -27.06
#